data_AF-A0AAU6KVG1-F1
#
_entry.id   AF-A0AAU6KVG1-F1
#
_cell.length_a   1.000
_cell.length_b   1.000
_cell.length_c   1.000
_cell.angle_alpha   90.00
_cell.angle_beta   90.00
_cell.angle_gamma   90.00
#
_symmetry.space_group_name_H-M   'P 1'
#
loop_
_entity.id
_entity.type
_entity.pdbx_description
1 polymer ?
#
loop_
_entity_poly.entity_id
_entity_poly.type
_entity_poly.pdbx_seq_one_letter_code
_entity_poly.pdbx_strand_id
1 'polypeptide(L)'
;MTGMVGNVTRQRYDELVTLGRDWVEAMSSVQWQLGDAGLEIEPMRSYGGTNPSRSEELFTVSEAIRMFAEDVGLAYATVRDYRWVASRWPKERRRADVSHTIHKILASIPVEQERFEAVNNPPANPRGGPPRWTHDSAKRIVGWKVDTPESVQEKVDAIHDLAADDQVAARVATDFLRRPAVASKAMADGTARHAVNEAQFDQFRQQVQYGQEEAAPQLDQLRRMEHSTQFMDLVAVCTQFTVTAGRIVPNLRGEPYDDAERETILRGLARVRASADWIENAVTRGEVDLDEQLQKLLKGSGE
;
A
#
# COMPACT_ATOMS: atom_id res chain seq x y z
N MET A 1 29.36 -15.99 -45.31
CA MET A 1 29.45 -14.88 -44.34
C MET A 1 28.66 -15.25 -43.11
N THR A 2 29.34 -15.76 -42.08
CA THR A 2 28.79 -16.05 -40.76
C THR A 2 28.44 -14.74 -40.08
N GLY A 3 27.16 -14.36 -40.07
CA GLY A 3 26.68 -13.18 -39.35
C GLY A 3 27.04 -13.31 -37.87
N MET A 4 27.75 -12.32 -37.33
CA MET A 4 28.16 -12.27 -35.94
C MET A 4 26.90 -12.17 -35.06
N VAL A 5 26.58 -13.25 -34.34
CA VAL A 5 25.44 -13.29 -33.41
C VAL A 5 25.59 -12.12 -32.43
N GLY A 6 24.57 -11.26 -32.35
CA GLY A 6 24.55 -10.08 -31.47
C GLY A 6 24.66 -8.72 -32.19
N ASN A 7 25.09 -8.66 -33.45
CA ASN A 7 25.20 -7.40 -34.21
C ASN A 7 24.19 -7.38 -35.38
N VAL A 8 22.97 -6.89 -35.10
CA VAL A 8 21.90 -6.80 -36.10
C VAL A 8 21.72 -5.34 -36.53
N THR A 9 21.71 -5.06 -37.83
CA THR A 9 21.41 -3.72 -38.36
C THR A 9 19.95 -3.36 -38.10
N ARG A 10 19.61 -2.06 -38.07
CA ARG A 10 18.22 -1.62 -37.87
C ARG A 10 17.26 -2.24 -38.90
N GLN A 11 17.65 -2.23 -40.18
CA GLN A 11 16.87 -2.84 -41.25
C GLN A 11 16.60 -4.33 -41.00
N ARG A 12 17.65 -5.10 -40.63
CA ARG A 12 17.47 -6.53 -40.35
C ARG A 12 16.62 -6.77 -39.11
N TYR A 13 16.72 -5.91 -38.10
CA TYR A 13 15.85 -5.97 -36.93
C TYR A 13 14.39 -5.76 -37.32
N ASP A 14 14.08 -4.77 -38.16
CA ASP A 14 12.71 -4.50 -38.61
C ASP A 14 12.12 -5.66 -39.45
N GLU A 15 12.95 -6.31 -40.28
CA GLU A 15 12.59 -7.56 -40.97
C GLU A 15 12.27 -8.69 -39.98
N LEU A 16 13.13 -8.90 -38.98
CA LEU A 16 12.93 -9.92 -37.96
C LEU A 16 11.70 -9.64 -37.10
N VAL A 17 11.38 -8.37 -36.83
CA VAL A 17 10.15 -7.99 -36.13
C VAL A 17 8.92 -8.33 -36.96
N THR A 18 8.96 -8.12 -38.27
CA THR A 18 7.87 -8.51 -39.17
C THR A 18 7.68 -10.02 -39.17
N LEU A 19 8.74 -10.79 -39.42
CA LEU A 19 8.69 -12.26 -39.38
C LEU A 19 8.25 -12.80 -38.01
N GLY A 20 8.75 -12.18 -36.94
CA GLY A 20 8.39 -12.55 -35.57
C GLY A 20 6.89 -12.36 -35.28
N ARG A 21 6.23 -11.37 -35.90
CA ARG A 21 4.78 -11.18 -35.77
C ARG A 21 4.02 -12.29 -36.47
N ASP A 22 4.43 -12.67 -37.68
CA ASP A 22 3.81 -13.76 -38.42
C ASP A 22 3.92 -15.08 -37.64
N TRP A 23 5.07 -15.34 -37.03
CA TRP A 23 5.26 -16.52 -36.18
C TRP A 23 4.38 -16.48 -34.92
N VAL A 24 4.23 -15.30 -34.30
CA VAL A 24 3.36 -15.14 -33.12
C VAL A 24 1.89 -15.30 -33.48
N GLU A 25 1.46 -14.85 -34.65
CA GLU A 25 0.10 -15.08 -35.16
C GLU A 25 -0.16 -16.57 -35.38
N ALA A 26 0.76 -17.28 -36.06
CA ALA A 26 0.67 -18.73 -36.25
C ALA A 26 0.61 -19.48 -34.92
N MET A 27 1.48 -19.12 -33.97
CA MET A 27 1.48 -19.70 -32.62
C MET A 27 0.16 -19.41 -31.89
N SER A 28 -0.35 -18.18 -31.97
CA SER A 28 -1.62 -17.79 -31.34
C SER A 28 -2.79 -18.59 -31.91
N SER A 29 -2.81 -18.85 -33.22
CA SER A 29 -3.82 -19.68 -33.87
C SER A 29 -3.86 -21.10 -33.30
N VAL A 30 -2.70 -21.74 -33.10
CA VAL A 30 -2.60 -23.07 -32.48
C VAL A 30 -3.10 -23.03 -31.04
N GLN A 31 -2.74 -21.99 -30.27
CA GLN A 31 -3.19 -21.82 -28.89
C GLN A 31 -4.72 -21.68 -28.80
N TRP A 32 -5.32 -20.94 -29.73
CA TRP A 32 -6.78 -20.84 -29.83
C TRP A 32 -7.43 -22.18 -30.16
N GLN A 33 -6.89 -22.93 -31.11
CA GLN A 33 -7.45 -24.26 -31.47
C GLN A 33 -7.40 -25.24 -30.31
N LEU A 34 -6.28 -25.27 -29.58
CA LEU A 34 -6.13 -26.11 -28.38
C LEU A 34 -7.07 -25.67 -27.26
N GLY A 35 -7.26 -24.36 -27.08
CA GLY A 35 -8.21 -23.82 -26.11
C GLY A 35 -9.67 -24.14 -26.46
N ASP A 36 -10.03 -24.02 -27.74
CA ASP A 36 -11.36 -24.37 -28.25
C ASP A 36 -11.66 -25.86 -28.10
N ALA A 37 -10.69 -26.73 -28.43
CA ALA A 37 -10.81 -28.17 -28.19
C ALA A 37 -10.98 -28.47 -26.69
N GLY A 38 -10.24 -27.78 -25.83
CA GLY A 38 -10.42 -27.87 -24.37
C GLY A 38 -11.82 -27.45 -23.91
N LEU A 39 -12.44 -26.46 -24.56
CA LEU A 39 -13.83 -26.05 -24.25
C LEU A 39 -14.87 -27.02 -24.78
N GLU A 40 -14.61 -27.65 -25.93
CA GLU A 40 -15.47 -28.69 -26.50
C GLU A 40 -15.47 -29.94 -25.63
N ILE A 41 -14.30 -30.37 -25.16
CA ILE A 41 -14.15 -31.47 -24.21
C ILE A 41 -14.83 -31.14 -22.89
N GLU A 42 -14.64 -29.92 -22.39
CA GLU A 42 -15.19 -29.51 -21.11
C GLU A 42 -15.59 -28.02 -21.10
N PRO A 43 -16.90 -27.68 -21.10
CA PRO A 43 -17.33 -26.28 -20.99
C PRO A 43 -16.99 -25.67 -19.63
N MET A 44 -16.76 -24.35 -19.58
CA MET A 44 -16.52 -23.66 -18.30
C MET A 44 -17.79 -23.67 -17.43
N ARG A 45 -17.66 -24.05 -16.17
CA ARG A 45 -18.77 -24.10 -15.21
C ARG A 45 -18.89 -22.78 -14.44
N SER A 46 -20.12 -22.36 -14.18
CA SER A 46 -20.41 -21.28 -13.23
C SER A 46 -20.00 -21.71 -11.82
N TYR A 47 -19.30 -20.83 -11.09
CA TYR A 47 -18.86 -21.12 -9.72
C TYR A 47 -20.09 -21.38 -8.82
N GLY A 48 -20.16 -22.56 -8.18
CA GLY A 48 -21.19 -22.88 -7.15
C GLY A 48 -22.38 -23.76 -7.57
N GLY A 49 -22.39 -24.37 -8.76
CA GLY A 49 -23.44 -25.31 -9.16
C GLY A 49 -23.25 -26.73 -8.60
N THR A 50 -24.31 -27.33 -8.04
CA THR A 50 -24.36 -28.75 -7.64
C THR A 50 -24.13 -29.66 -8.85
N ASN A 51 -23.29 -30.68 -8.66
CA ASN A 51 -22.93 -31.65 -9.69
C ASN A 51 -24.19 -32.44 -10.11
N PRO A 52 -24.67 -32.36 -11.37
CA PRO A 52 -25.73 -33.25 -11.82
C PRO A 52 -25.19 -34.68 -11.79
N SER A 53 -26.04 -35.58 -11.31
CA SER A 53 -25.75 -36.99 -11.05
C SER A 53 -25.03 -37.68 -12.21
N ARG A 54 -23.94 -38.38 -11.84
CA ARG A 54 -23.19 -39.38 -12.58
C ARG A 54 -24.10 -40.22 -13.50
N SER A 55 -24.10 -39.93 -14.80
CA SER A 55 -24.52 -40.89 -15.83
C SER A 55 -23.29 -41.68 -16.30
N GLU A 56 -23.53 -42.94 -16.63
CA GLU A 56 -22.53 -43.96 -16.96
C GLU A 56 -21.71 -43.57 -18.21
N GLU A 57 -20.40 -43.86 -18.19
CA GLU A 57 -19.39 -43.58 -19.24
C GLU A 57 -18.88 -42.14 -19.42
N LEU A 58 -18.86 -41.31 -18.38
CA LEU A 58 -18.17 -40.01 -18.43
C LEU A 58 -16.91 -40.05 -17.54
N PHE A 59 -15.75 -39.75 -18.12
CA PHE A 59 -14.53 -39.42 -17.37
C PHE A 59 -14.86 -38.35 -16.33
N THR A 60 -14.14 -38.33 -15.20
CA THR A 60 -14.27 -37.17 -14.32
C THR A 60 -13.84 -35.92 -15.11
N VAL A 61 -14.54 -34.82 -14.87
CA VAL A 61 -14.45 -33.57 -15.64
C VAL A 61 -12.99 -33.11 -15.82
N SER A 62 -12.21 -33.11 -14.73
CA SER A 62 -10.78 -32.76 -14.77
C SER A 62 -9.88 -33.81 -15.40
N GLU A 63 -10.31 -35.07 -15.47
CA GLU A 63 -9.57 -36.20 -16.02
C GLU A 63 -9.56 -36.17 -17.55
N ALA A 64 -10.66 -35.77 -18.20
CA ALA A 64 -10.71 -35.62 -19.66
C ALA A 64 -9.71 -34.58 -20.18
N ILE A 65 -9.60 -33.41 -19.52
CA ILE A 65 -8.60 -32.39 -19.88
C ILE A 65 -7.18 -32.86 -19.58
N ARG A 66 -6.97 -33.68 -18.53
CA ARG A 66 -5.66 -34.25 -18.23
C ARG A 66 -5.23 -35.26 -19.30
N MET A 67 -6.13 -36.17 -19.69
CA MET A 67 -5.89 -37.12 -20.78
C MET A 67 -5.59 -36.40 -22.09
N PHE A 68 -6.41 -35.40 -22.46
CA PHE A 68 -6.16 -34.61 -23.66
C PHE A 68 -4.78 -33.93 -23.64
N ALA A 69 -4.40 -33.34 -22.50
CA ALA A 69 -3.08 -32.73 -22.35
C ALA A 69 -1.93 -33.75 -22.51
N GLU A 70 -2.06 -34.93 -21.90
CA GLU A 70 -1.10 -36.03 -22.03
C GLU A 70 -0.99 -36.52 -23.48
N ASP A 71 -2.13 -36.71 -24.17
CA ASP A 71 -2.19 -37.21 -25.54
C ASP A 71 -1.60 -36.23 -26.58
N VAL A 72 -1.77 -34.92 -26.37
CA VAL A 72 -1.18 -33.89 -27.24
C VAL A 72 0.22 -33.44 -26.80
N GLY A 73 0.76 -34.02 -25.72
CA GLY A 73 2.11 -33.75 -25.23
C GLY A 73 2.29 -32.37 -24.58
N LEU A 74 1.23 -31.80 -23.99
CA LEU A 74 1.28 -30.52 -23.27
C LEU A 74 1.07 -30.71 -21.77
N ALA A 75 1.57 -29.75 -20.98
CA ALA A 75 1.25 -29.72 -19.56
C ALA A 75 -0.25 -29.43 -19.36
N TYR A 76 -0.89 -30.14 -18.42
CA TYR A 76 -2.28 -29.91 -18.04
C TYR A 76 -2.59 -28.44 -17.76
N ALA A 77 -1.69 -27.74 -17.05
CA ALA A 77 -1.84 -26.31 -16.76
C ALA A 77 -1.89 -25.45 -18.04
N THR A 78 -1.12 -25.79 -19.07
CA THR A 78 -1.09 -25.08 -20.35
C THR A 78 -2.43 -25.21 -21.09
N VAL A 79 -2.96 -26.43 -21.18
CA VAL A 79 -4.27 -26.68 -21.82
C VAL A 79 -5.38 -25.99 -21.04
N ARG A 80 -5.35 -26.05 -19.70
CA ARG A 80 -6.31 -25.35 -18.84
C ARG A 80 -6.26 -23.84 -19.05
N ASP A 81 -5.06 -23.26 -19.16
CA ASP A 81 -4.89 -21.84 -19.44
C ASP A 81 -5.44 -21.47 -20.82
N TYR A 82 -5.13 -22.23 -21.87
CA TYR A 82 -5.65 -21.97 -23.22
C TYR A 82 -7.18 -22.07 -23.26
N ARG A 83 -7.75 -23.08 -22.62
CA ARG A 83 -9.21 -23.26 -22.46
C ARG A 83 -9.83 -22.06 -21.76
N TRP A 84 -9.25 -21.61 -20.65
CA TRP A 84 -9.75 -20.45 -19.92
C TRP A 84 -9.69 -19.17 -20.76
N VAL A 85 -8.60 -18.93 -21.51
CA VAL A 85 -8.51 -17.76 -22.40
C VAL A 85 -9.54 -17.86 -23.53
N ALA A 86 -9.68 -19.02 -24.17
CA ALA A 86 -10.69 -19.27 -25.20
C ALA A 86 -12.12 -18.99 -24.68
N SER A 87 -12.40 -19.29 -23.41
CA SER A 87 -13.72 -19.07 -22.81
C SER A 87 -14.03 -17.60 -22.58
N ARG A 88 -13.01 -16.76 -22.44
CA ARG A 88 -13.13 -15.31 -22.22
C ARG A 88 -13.20 -14.53 -23.53
N TRP A 89 -12.87 -15.18 -24.65
CA TRP A 89 -12.75 -14.60 -25.99
C TRP A 89 -13.50 -15.45 -27.03
N PRO A 90 -14.80 -15.16 -27.28
CA PRO A 90 -15.51 -15.73 -28.42
C PRO A 90 -14.75 -15.53 -29.73
N LYS A 91 -14.92 -16.43 -30.71
CA LYS A 91 -14.14 -16.44 -31.96
C LYS A 91 -14.20 -15.09 -32.70
N GLU A 92 -15.35 -14.44 -32.66
CA GLU A 92 -15.64 -13.15 -33.32
C GLU A 92 -14.98 -11.95 -32.62
N ARG A 93 -14.49 -12.14 -31.39
CA ARG A 93 -13.84 -11.11 -30.57
C ARG A 93 -12.32 -11.26 -30.51
N ARG A 94 -11.77 -12.31 -31.11
CA ARG A 94 -10.33 -12.55 -31.17
C ARG A 94 -9.70 -11.70 -32.27
N ARG A 95 -8.58 -11.05 -31.97
CA ARG A 95 -7.82 -10.29 -32.96
C ARG A 95 -6.60 -11.07 -33.41
N ALA A 96 -6.48 -11.35 -34.71
CA ALA A 96 -5.33 -12.07 -35.27
C ALA A 96 -4.01 -11.29 -35.08
N ASP A 97 -4.07 -9.96 -35.15
CA ASP A 97 -2.90 -9.09 -35.00
C ASP A 97 -2.51 -8.82 -33.53
N VAL A 98 -3.21 -9.43 -32.57
CA VAL A 98 -2.92 -9.37 -31.14
C VAL A 98 -2.61 -10.77 -30.64
N SER A 99 -1.43 -10.97 -30.07
CA SER A 99 -1.03 -12.31 -29.60
C SER A 99 -1.97 -12.89 -28.54
N HIS A 100 -2.05 -14.21 -28.48
CA HIS A 100 -2.79 -14.92 -27.43
C HIS A 100 -2.32 -14.54 -26.02
N THR A 101 -1.03 -14.24 -25.82
CA THR A 101 -0.49 -13.77 -24.52
C THR A 101 -1.14 -12.46 -24.07
N ILE A 102 -1.36 -11.51 -24.98
CA ILE A 102 -2.05 -10.26 -24.66
C ILE A 102 -3.53 -10.53 -24.34
N HIS A 103 -4.18 -11.38 -25.12
CA HIS A 103 -5.55 -11.81 -24.81
C HIS A 103 -5.64 -12.49 -23.44
N LYS A 104 -4.65 -13.29 -23.05
CA LYS A 104 -4.56 -13.92 -21.73
C LYS A 104 -4.51 -12.89 -20.60
N ILE A 105 -3.71 -11.83 -20.76
CA ILE A 105 -3.62 -10.77 -19.75
C ILE A 105 -4.97 -10.05 -19.63
N LEU A 106 -5.51 -9.58 -20.76
CA LEU A 106 -6.77 -8.84 -20.84
C LEU A 106 -8.00 -9.70 -20.46
N ALA A 107 -7.91 -11.03 -20.53
CA ALA A 107 -8.96 -11.96 -20.09
C ALA A 107 -9.36 -11.78 -18.62
N SER A 108 -8.46 -11.22 -17.82
CA SER A 108 -8.64 -10.91 -16.39
C SER A 108 -9.57 -9.73 -16.13
N ILE A 109 -9.87 -8.90 -17.15
CA ILE A 109 -10.88 -7.84 -17.05
C ILE A 109 -12.23 -8.50 -16.77
N PRO A 110 -12.89 -8.24 -15.62
CA PRO A 110 -14.09 -8.96 -15.22
C PRO A 110 -15.26 -8.70 -16.17
N VAL A 111 -15.50 -7.42 -16.47
CA VAL A 111 -16.58 -6.95 -17.32
C VAL A 111 -16.30 -7.30 -18.78
N GLU A 112 -17.22 -8.01 -19.40
CA GLU A 112 -17.05 -8.53 -20.76
C GLU A 112 -16.94 -7.44 -21.82
N GLN A 113 -17.81 -6.44 -21.75
CA GLN A 113 -17.81 -5.34 -22.71
C GLN A 113 -16.50 -4.53 -22.63
N GLU A 114 -16.05 -4.19 -21.43
CA GLU A 114 -14.77 -3.50 -21.21
C GLU A 114 -13.59 -4.32 -21.74
N ARG A 115 -13.61 -5.64 -21.55
CA ARG A 115 -12.58 -6.54 -22.09
C ARG A 115 -12.53 -6.48 -23.62
N PHE A 116 -13.67 -6.58 -24.28
CA PHE A 116 -13.74 -6.53 -25.74
C PHE A 116 -13.37 -5.16 -26.30
N GLU A 117 -13.74 -4.09 -25.61
CA GLU A 117 -13.30 -2.74 -25.97
C GLU A 117 -11.81 -2.57 -25.77
N ALA A 118 -11.24 -3.09 -24.68
CA ALA A 118 -9.82 -2.99 -24.38
C ALA A 118 -8.99 -3.57 -25.51
N VAL A 119 -9.19 -4.83 -25.94
CA VAL A 119 -8.33 -5.44 -26.98
C VAL A 119 -8.33 -4.66 -28.30
N ASN A 120 -9.41 -3.94 -28.60
CA ASN A 120 -9.56 -3.16 -29.82
C ASN A 120 -8.87 -1.79 -29.78
N ASN A 121 -8.53 -1.30 -28.58
CA ASN A 121 -7.96 0.02 -28.34
C ASN A 121 -6.55 -0.07 -27.75
N PRO A 122 -5.54 -0.50 -28.55
CA PRO A 122 -4.18 -0.54 -28.06
C PRO A 122 -3.64 0.86 -27.74
N PRO A 123 -2.82 1.00 -26.68
CA PRO A 123 -2.20 2.27 -26.33
C PRO A 123 -1.08 2.65 -27.32
N ALA A 124 -0.60 3.88 -27.19
CA ALA A 124 0.52 4.38 -27.98
C ALA A 124 1.78 3.52 -27.76
N ASN A 125 2.48 3.23 -28.85
CA ASN A 125 3.71 2.43 -28.78
C ASN A 125 4.84 3.28 -28.15
N PRO A 126 5.50 2.81 -27.08
CA PRO A 126 6.60 3.54 -26.43
C PRO A 126 7.77 3.86 -27.36
N ARG A 127 7.98 3.06 -28.42
CA ARG A 127 9.04 3.26 -29.41
C ARG A 127 8.62 4.13 -30.61
N GLY A 128 7.43 4.73 -30.53
CA GLY A 128 6.81 5.44 -31.66
C GLY A 128 6.18 4.51 -32.68
N GLY A 129 5.46 5.09 -33.65
CA GLY A 129 4.70 4.37 -34.67
C GLY A 129 3.23 4.13 -34.26
N PRO A 130 2.51 3.25 -34.99
CA PRO A 130 1.10 3.03 -34.75
C PRO A 130 0.84 2.39 -33.38
N PRO A 131 -0.32 2.66 -32.76
CA PRO A 131 -0.72 2.06 -31.47
C PRO A 131 -0.68 0.54 -31.52
N ARG A 132 -0.06 -0.09 -30.51
CA ARG A 132 0.09 -1.54 -30.42
C ARG A 132 0.18 -2.01 -28.98
N TRP A 133 -0.32 -3.21 -28.73
CA TRP A 133 -0.11 -3.91 -27.47
C TRP A 133 1.34 -4.36 -27.31
N THR A 134 1.96 -3.93 -26.22
CA THR A 134 3.12 -4.57 -25.60
C THR A 134 2.67 -5.36 -24.37
N HIS A 135 3.51 -6.28 -23.90
CA HIS A 135 3.27 -7.04 -22.67
C HIS A 135 2.97 -6.14 -21.47
N ASP A 136 3.81 -5.13 -21.23
CA ASP A 136 3.63 -4.16 -20.14
C ASP A 136 2.40 -3.29 -20.33
N SER A 137 2.08 -2.89 -21.56
CA SER A 137 0.89 -2.08 -21.80
C SER A 137 -0.40 -2.83 -21.47
N ALA A 138 -0.46 -4.15 -21.74
CA ALA A 138 -1.61 -4.97 -21.38
C ALA A 138 -1.69 -5.19 -19.86
N LYS A 139 -0.54 -5.46 -19.20
CA LYS A 139 -0.46 -5.59 -17.74
C LYS A 139 -0.95 -4.34 -17.04
N ARG A 140 -0.54 -3.16 -17.52
CA ARG A 140 -0.94 -1.87 -16.99
C ARG A 140 -2.46 -1.66 -17.01
N ILE A 141 -3.14 -2.08 -18.08
CA ILE A 141 -4.61 -1.97 -18.19
C ILE A 141 -5.33 -2.80 -17.14
N VAL A 142 -4.80 -3.97 -16.80
CA VAL A 142 -5.40 -4.87 -15.80
C VAL A 142 -4.87 -4.63 -14.39
N GLY A 143 -4.05 -3.59 -14.18
CA GLY A 143 -3.44 -3.28 -12.88
C GLY A 143 -2.40 -4.32 -12.43
N TRP A 144 -1.84 -5.09 -13.36
CA TRP A 144 -0.78 -6.05 -13.06
C TRP A 144 0.57 -5.36 -13.03
N LYS A 145 1.49 -5.93 -12.24
CA LYS A 145 2.88 -5.49 -12.20
C LYS A 145 3.53 -5.60 -13.58
N VAL A 146 4.07 -4.47 -14.05
CA VAL A 146 4.83 -4.35 -15.28
C VAL A 146 6.27 -4.83 -15.12
N ASP A 147 6.87 -5.32 -16.19
CA ASP A 147 8.28 -5.71 -16.24
C ASP A 147 9.18 -4.47 -16.41
N THR A 148 8.70 -3.45 -17.12
CA THR A 148 9.39 -2.18 -17.33
C THR A 148 8.58 -1.01 -16.74
N PRO A 149 8.87 -0.59 -15.48
CA PRO A 149 8.22 0.55 -14.85
C PRO A 149 8.48 1.88 -15.55
N GLU A 150 7.42 2.58 -15.94
CA GLU A 150 7.48 3.90 -16.58
C GLU A 150 7.11 5.01 -15.59
N SER A 151 5.99 4.84 -14.88
CA SER A 151 5.48 5.85 -13.93
C SER A 151 6.24 5.85 -12.61
N VAL A 152 6.12 6.94 -11.84
CA VAL A 152 6.70 7.01 -10.49
C VAL A 152 6.13 5.91 -9.60
N GLN A 153 4.82 5.68 -9.66
CA GLN A 153 4.16 4.64 -8.86
C GLN A 153 4.66 3.24 -9.24
N GLU A 154 4.74 2.92 -10.53
CA GLU A 154 5.27 1.61 -10.97
C GLU A 154 6.71 1.37 -10.51
N LYS A 155 7.53 2.43 -10.48
CA LYS A 155 8.90 2.36 -9.96
C LYS A 155 8.92 2.15 -8.46
N VAL A 156 8.02 2.81 -7.73
CA VAL A 156 7.84 2.61 -6.28
C VAL A 156 7.43 1.17 -6.01
N ASP A 157 6.44 0.62 -6.71
CA ASP A 157 5.99 -0.77 -6.55
C ASP A 157 7.13 -1.76 -6.85
N ALA A 158 7.92 -1.51 -7.90
CA ALA A 158 9.09 -2.32 -8.22
C ALA A 158 10.18 -2.25 -7.13
N ILE A 159 10.37 -1.10 -6.49
CA ILE A 159 11.30 -0.94 -5.35
C ILE A 159 10.77 -1.69 -4.13
N HIS A 160 9.46 -1.64 -3.85
CA HIS A 160 8.85 -2.39 -2.76
C HIS A 160 9.13 -3.88 -2.86
N ASP A 161 8.98 -4.47 -4.04
CA ASP A 161 9.26 -5.89 -4.24
C ASP A 161 10.76 -6.23 -4.09
N LEU A 162 11.66 -5.33 -4.50
CA LEU A 162 13.09 -5.51 -4.31
C LEU A 162 13.51 -5.36 -2.84
N ALA A 163 12.80 -4.52 -2.10
CA ALA A 163 13.01 -4.23 -0.69
C ALA A 163 12.00 -4.99 0.21
N ALA A 164 11.54 -6.17 -0.21
CA ALA A 164 10.66 -7.01 0.60
C ALA A 164 11.32 -7.55 1.89
N ASP A 165 12.66 -7.58 1.92
CA ASP A 165 13.46 -7.89 3.09
C ASP A 165 13.71 -6.63 3.92
N ASP A 166 13.29 -6.64 5.20
CA ASP A 166 13.43 -5.50 6.11
C ASP A 166 14.88 -5.03 6.31
N GLN A 167 15.88 -5.91 6.21
CA GLN A 167 17.30 -5.52 6.28
C GLN A 167 17.72 -4.73 5.04
N VAL A 168 17.21 -5.14 3.87
CA VAL A 168 17.44 -4.41 2.61
C VAL A 168 16.68 -3.08 2.65
N ALA A 169 15.42 -3.10 3.06
CA ALA A 169 14.59 -1.91 3.19
C ALA A 169 15.20 -0.88 4.14
N ALA A 170 15.66 -1.29 5.32
CA ALA A 170 16.29 -0.39 6.30
C ALA A 170 17.56 0.26 5.75
N ARG A 171 18.41 -0.49 5.04
CA ARG A 171 19.62 0.04 4.41
C ARG A 171 19.30 1.06 3.31
N VAL A 172 18.35 0.72 2.44
CA VAL A 172 17.90 1.59 1.34
C VAL A 172 17.23 2.86 1.89
N ALA A 173 16.35 2.73 2.88
CA ALA A 173 15.70 3.85 3.54
C ALA A 173 16.72 4.80 4.18
N THR A 174 17.70 4.26 4.91
CA THR A 174 18.79 5.06 5.49
C THR A 174 19.58 5.78 4.42
N ASP A 175 19.91 5.11 3.31
CA ASP A 175 20.65 5.73 2.20
C ASP A 175 19.85 6.85 1.53
N PHE A 176 18.54 6.67 1.35
CA PHE A 176 17.66 7.72 0.85
C PHE A 176 17.59 8.93 1.79
N LEU A 177 17.54 8.71 3.11
CA LEU A 177 17.53 9.78 4.11
C LEU A 177 18.87 10.55 4.19
N ARG A 178 19.97 10.02 3.67
CA ARG A 178 21.23 10.80 3.51
C ARG A 178 21.10 11.95 2.52
N ARG A 179 20.07 11.95 1.66
CA ARG A 179 19.79 13.03 0.71
C ARG A 179 18.92 14.10 1.40
N PRO A 180 19.42 15.34 1.64
CA PRO A 180 18.71 16.32 2.48
C PRO A 180 17.29 16.65 2.01
N ALA A 181 17.07 16.75 0.68
CA ALA A 181 15.76 17.03 0.12
C ALA A 181 14.77 15.87 0.31
N VAL A 182 15.24 14.62 0.33
CA VAL A 182 14.40 13.43 0.57
C VAL A 182 14.05 13.36 2.05
N ALA A 183 15.02 13.57 2.95
CA ALA A 183 14.78 13.62 4.38
C ALA A 183 13.77 14.70 4.76
N SER A 184 13.92 15.92 4.22
CA SER A 184 12.97 17.01 4.45
C SER A 184 11.55 16.67 3.99
N LYS A 185 11.41 16.07 2.80
CA LYS A 185 10.10 15.63 2.30
C LYS A 185 9.51 14.49 3.12
N ALA A 186 10.33 13.52 3.53
CA ALA A 186 9.89 12.40 4.36
C ALA A 186 9.43 12.88 5.75
N MET A 187 10.12 13.86 6.35
CA MET A 187 9.74 14.43 7.64
C MET A 187 8.53 15.37 7.56
N ALA A 188 8.22 15.91 6.38
CA ALA A 188 6.98 16.66 6.14
C ALA A 188 5.76 15.73 5.96
N ASP A 189 5.98 14.45 5.61
CA ASP A 189 4.94 13.44 5.55
C ASP A 189 4.54 12.99 6.96
N GLY A 190 3.26 13.12 7.30
CA GLY A 190 2.76 12.84 8.64
C GLY A 190 2.93 11.38 9.07
N THR A 191 2.75 10.45 8.13
CA THR A 191 2.83 9.01 8.39
C THR A 191 4.29 8.57 8.59
N ALA A 192 5.19 8.99 7.70
CA ALA A 192 6.62 8.69 7.85
C ALA A 192 7.20 9.33 9.12
N ARG A 193 6.83 10.58 9.44
CA ARG A 193 7.24 11.23 10.68
C ARG A 193 6.72 10.49 11.91
N HIS A 194 5.47 10.06 11.91
CA HIS A 194 4.91 9.31 13.03
C HIS A 194 5.63 7.98 13.24
N ALA A 195 5.89 7.22 12.17
CA ALA A 195 6.60 5.95 12.23
C ALA A 195 8.04 6.10 12.76
N VAL A 196 8.77 7.15 12.34
CA VAL A 196 10.12 7.42 12.86
C VAL A 196 10.07 7.84 14.33
N ASN A 197 9.10 8.66 14.72
CA ASN A 197 8.94 9.05 16.13
C ASN A 197 8.60 7.84 17.00
N GLU A 198 7.71 6.96 16.55
CA GLU A 198 7.38 5.72 17.25
C GLU A 198 8.62 4.84 17.43
N ALA A 199 9.40 4.64 16.36
CA ALA A 199 10.66 3.91 16.43
C ALA A 199 11.68 4.56 17.39
N GLN A 200 11.72 5.90 17.48
CA GLN A 200 12.56 6.61 18.46
C GLN A 200 12.09 6.36 19.90
N PHE A 201 10.78 6.38 20.15
CA PHE A 201 10.21 6.06 21.47
C PHE A 201 10.47 4.60 21.86
N ASP A 202 10.35 3.67 20.93
CA ASP A 202 10.63 2.26 21.17
C ASP A 202 12.11 2.01 21.43
N GLN A 203 13.00 2.66 20.68
CA GLN A 203 14.44 2.63 20.95
C GLN A 203 14.76 3.19 22.35
N PHE A 204 14.10 4.29 22.74
CA PHE A 204 14.26 4.86 24.09
C PHE A 204 13.77 3.90 25.17
N ARG A 205 12.59 3.28 25.01
CA ARG A 205 12.08 2.26 25.95
C ARG A 205 13.04 1.08 26.07
N GLN A 206 13.58 0.60 24.95
CA GLN A 206 14.55 -0.48 24.94
C GLN A 206 15.84 -0.06 25.65
N GLN A 207 16.38 1.14 25.41
CA GLN A 207 17.56 1.63 26.12
C GLN A 207 17.33 1.77 27.63
N VAL A 208 16.13 2.18 28.06
CA VAL A 208 15.75 2.23 29.47
C VAL A 208 15.64 0.83 30.06
N GLN A 209 15.07 -0.15 29.34
CA GLN A 209 14.99 -1.55 29.79
C GLN A 209 16.37 -2.21 29.90
N TYR A 210 17.24 -2.05 28.88
CA TYR A 210 18.63 -2.53 28.95
C TYR A 210 19.44 -1.79 30.03
N GLY A 211 19.19 -0.49 30.24
CA GLY A 211 19.83 0.30 31.31
C GLY A 211 19.36 -0.07 32.73
N GLN A 212 18.15 -0.61 32.89
CA GLN A 212 17.65 -1.15 34.16
C GLN A 212 18.34 -2.46 34.56
N GLU A 213 18.88 -3.22 33.60
CA GLU A 213 19.61 -4.46 33.86
C GLU A 213 21.08 -4.25 34.26
N GLU A 214 21.72 -3.11 33.92
CA GLU A 214 23.18 -2.94 34.09
C GLU A 214 23.71 -1.78 34.98
N ALA A 215 22.93 -0.79 35.44
CA ALA A 215 23.57 0.37 36.12
C ALA A 215 22.79 1.05 37.26
N ALA A 216 23.04 0.63 38.51
CA ALA A 216 22.52 1.25 39.73
C ALA A 216 22.95 2.73 40.01
N PRO A 217 24.14 3.26 39.62
CA PRO A 217 24.54 4.62 40.00
C PRO A 217 24.18 5.73 38.98
N GLN A 218 23.83 5.41 37.72
CA GLN A 218 23.47 6.41 36.69
C GLN A 218 21.97 6.77 36.69
N LEU A 219 21.14 5.90 37.27
CA LEU A 219 19.70 6.12 37.48
C LEU A 219 19.40 7.39 38.28
N ASP A 220 20.23 7.75 39.25
CA ASP A 220 20.04 8.98 40.04
C ASP A 220 20.36 10.26 39.27
N GLN A 221 21.24 10.20 38.26
CA GLN A 221 21.49 11.34 37.36
C GLN A 221 20.38 11.48 36.33
N LEU A 222 19.88 10.38 35.78
CA LEU A 222 18.78 10.38 34.82
C LEU A 222 17.46 10.82 35.48
N ARG A 223 17.13 10.32 36.68
CA ARG A 223 15.99 10.81 37.47
C ARG A 223 16.09 12.31 37.76
N ARG A 224 17.29 12.83 38.00
CA ARG A 224 17.53 14.28 38.17
C ARG A 224 17.30 15.06 36.88
N MET A 225 17.64 14.51 35.71
CA MET A 225 17.39 15.14 34.41
C MET A 225 15.91 15.10 34.01
N GLU A 226 15.23 13.98 34.24
CA GLU A 226 13.78 13.85 34.05
C GLU A 226 13.01 14.82 34.96
N HIS A 227 13.37 14.87 36.24
CA HIS A 227 12.81 15.82 37.20
C HIS A 227 13.07 17.28 36.77
N SER A 228 14.24 17.57 36.20
CA SER A 228 14.56 18.91 35.67
C SER A 228 13.72 19.27 34.44
N THR A 229 13.41 18.29 33.58
CA THR A 229 12.60 18.50 32.37
C THR A 229 11.13 18.71 32.72
N GLN A 230 10.57 17.83 33.57
CA GLN A 230 9.20 17.94 34.09
C GLN A 230 8.98 19.26 34.85
N PHE A 231 9.99 19.71 35.61
CA PHE A 231 9.97 21.02 36.25
C PHE A 231 9.90 22.18 35.24
N MET A 232 10.70 22.14 34.18
CA MET A 232 10.70 23.18 33.15
C MET A 232 9.37 23.24 32.37
N ASP A 233 8.77 22.08 32.07
CA ASP A 233 7.46 22.00 31.42
C ASP A 233 6.36 22.60 32.29
N LEU A 234 6.35 22.30 33.59
CA LEU A 234 5.38 22.85 34.53
C LEU A 234 5.51 24.38 34.66
N VAL A 235 6.74 24.89 34.73
CA VAL A 235 7.02 26.34 34.75
C VAL A 235 6.54 27.01 33.45
N ALA A 236 6.73 26.37 32.29
CA ALA A 236 6.29 26.87 31.01
C ALA A 236 4.76 26.98 30.93
N VAL A 237 4.03 25.97 31.40
CA VAL A 237 2.54 25.98 31.42
C VAL A 237 2.00 27.09 32.33
N CYS A 238 2.53 27.24 33.54
CA CYS A 238 2.14 28.32 34.46
C CYS A 238 2.41 29.72 33.85
N THR A 239 3.56 29.88 33.18
CA THR A 239 3.92 31.12 32.49
C THR A 239 2.99 31.40 31.31
N GLN A 240 2.66 30.38 30.51
CA GLN A 240 1.77 30.54 29.35
C GLN A 240 0.36 30.94 29.77
N PHE A 241 -0.18 30.33 30.83
CA PHE A 241 -1.50 30.68 31.36
C PHE A 241 -1.54 32.14 31.83
N THR A 242 -0.56 32.56 32.64
CA THR A 242 -0.50 33.92 33.19
C THR A 242 -0.33 34.99 32.10
N VAL A 243 0.55 34.76 31.12
CA VAL A 243 0.74 35.66 29.97
C VAL A 243 -0.54 35.76 29.13
N THR A 244 -1.18 34.62 28.85
CA THR A 244 -2.39 34.58 28.02
C THR A 244 -3.57 35.26 28.72
N ALA A 245 -3.78 34.97 30.01
CA ALA A 245 -4.81 35.62 30.81
C ALA A 245 -4.55 37.12 30.94
N GLY A 246 -3.31 37.54 31.18
CA GLY A 246 -2.90 38.95 31.25
C GLY A 246 -3.09 39.73 29.94
N ARG A 247 -3.10 39.04 28.79
CA ARG A 247 -3.42 39.62 27.49
C ARG A 247 -4.93 39.69 27.22
N ILE A 248 -5.70 38.67 27.62
CA ILE A 248 -7.13 38.55 27.28
C ILE A 248 -7.99 39.41 28.22
N VAL A 249 -8.00 39.10 29.52
CA VAL A 249 -7.85 40.09 30.59
C VAL A 249 -8.33 41.54 30.29
N PRO A 250 -7.38 42.46 30.05
CA PRO A 250 -7.66 43.87 29.75
C PRO A 250 -8.51 44.15 28.50
N ASN A 251 -8.57 43.22 27.54
CA ASN A 251 -9.32 43.35 26.29
C ASN A 251 -10.80 42.92 26.42
N LEU A 252 -11.18 42.33 27.55
CA LEU A 252 -12.57 41.98 27.89
C LEU A 252 -13.44 43.20 28.27
N ARG A 253 -13.05 44.42 27.87
CA ARG A 253 -13.80 45.64 28.18
C ARG A 253 -14.96 45.81 27.19
N GLY A 254 -16.18 45.79 27.71
CA GLY A 254 -17.43 45.92 26.97
C GLY A 254 -18.64 45.72 27.89
N GLU A 255 -19.83 45.60 27.29
CA GLU A 255 -21.13 45.34 27.95
C GLU A 255 -21.04 44.25 29.05
N PRO A 256 -21.90 44.31 30.09
CA PRO A 256 -21.87 43.34 31.17
C PRO A 256 -22.17 41.93 30.64
N TYR A 257 -21.31 40.97 31.00
CA TYR A 257 -21.53 39.54 30.74
C TYR A 257 -22.88 39.10 31.27
N ASP A 258 -23.60 38.30 30.48
CA ASP A 258 -24.81 37.64 30.94
C ASP A 258 -24.48 36.57 32.01
N ASP A 259 -25.51 36.08 32.70
CA ASP A 259 -25.32 35.14 33.80
C ASP A 259 -24.74 33.80 33.34
N ALA A 260 -25.01 33.38 32.09
CA ALA A 260 -24.52 32.11 31.54
C ALA A 260 -23.04 32.19 31.11
N GLU A 261 -22.62 33.32 30.52
CA GLU A 261 -21.24 33.64 30.19
C GLU A 261 -20.40 33.73 31.47
N ARG A 262 -20.92 34.42 32.49
CA ARG A 262 -20.28 34.52 33.82
C ARG A 262 -20.11 33.14 34.45
N GLU A 263 -21.16 32.32 34.46
CA GLU A 263 -21.12 30.97 35.04
C GLU A 263 -20.09 30.08 34.31
N THR A 264 -20.01 30.19 32.99
CA THR A 264 -19.07 29.41 32.17
C THR A 264 -17.61 29.79 32.47
N ILE A 265 -17.31 31.09 32.57
CA ILE A 265 -15.99 31.58 32.96
C ILE A 265 -15.65 31.16 34.40
N LEU A 266 -16.59 31.26 35.34
CA LEU A 266 -16.39 30.86 36.73
C LEU A 266 -16.13 29.35 36.88
N ARG A 267 -16.84 28.49 36.13
CA ARG A 267 -16.58 27.04 36.09
C ARG A 267 -15.21 26.71 35.50
N GLY A 268 -14.80 27.43 34.46
CA GLY A 268 -13.43 27.32 33.92
C GLY A 268 -12.38 27.70 34.96
N LEU A 269 -12.57 28.83 35.64
CA LEU A 269 -11.67 29.32 36.68
C LEU A 269 -11.59 28.39 37.89
N ALA A 270 -12.69 27.75 38.28
CA ALA A 270 -12.71 26.75 39.35
C ALA A 270 -11.82 25.54 39.04
N ARG A 271 -11.82 25.06 37.79
CA ARG A 271 -10.94 23.98 37.33
C ARG A 271 -9.47 24.39 37.32
N VAL A 272 -9.18 25.63 36.90
CA VAL A 272 -7.83 26.18 36.94
C VAL A 272 -7.31 26.25 38.38
N ARG A 273 -8.12 26.73 39.33
CA ARG A 273 -7.74 26.80 40.74
C ARG A 273 -7.44 25.43 41.32
N ALA A 274 -8.31 24.45 41.11
CA ALA A 274 -8.07 23.09 41.59
C ALA A 274 -6.83 22.44 40.95
N SER A 275 -6.53 22.75 39.68
CA SER A 275 -5.31 22.29 39.04
C SER A 275 -4.07 22.97 39.64
N ALA A 276 -4.16 24.25 39.99
CA ALA A 276 -3.10 24.99 40.66
C ALA A 276 -2.86 24.48 42.10
N ASP A 277 -3.93 24.20 42.85
CA ASP A 277 -3.88 23.64 44.20
C ASP A 277 -3.26 22.23 44.16
N TRP A 278 -3.61 21.42 43.15
CA TRP A 278 -2.98 20.11 42.93
C TRP A 278 -1.48 20.23 42.60
N ILE A 279 -1.10 21.18 41.74
CA ILE A 279 0.30 21.46 41.45
C ILE A 279 1.05 21.90 42.72
N GLU A 280 0.45 22.76 43.54
CA GLU A 280 1.03 23.21 44.81
C GLU A 280 1.23 22.05 45.79
N ASN A 281 0.23 21.18 45.94
CA ASN A 281 0.32 19.97 46.77
C ASN A 281 1.40 19.01 46.24
N ALA A 282 1.45 18.77 44.93
CA ALA A 282 2.44 17.90 44.31
C ALA A 282 3.87 18.40 44.50
N VAL A 283 4.10 19.72 44.35
CA VAL A 283 5.43 20.34 44.50
C VAL A 283 5.85 20.47 45.97
N THR A 284 4.92 20.76 46.88
CA THR A 284 5.23 21.06 48.28
C THR A 284 5.27 19.81 49.17
N ARG A 285 4.42 18.82 48.88
CA ARG A 285 4.26 17.61 49.71
C ARG A 285 4.79 16.33 49.05
N GLY A 286 5.07 16.36 47.75
CA GLY A 286 5.51 15.19 46.99
C GLY A 286 4.41 14.15 46.73
N GLU A 287 3.16 14.49 47.05
CA GLU A 287 1.99 13.66 46.82
C GLU A 287 1.47 13.94 45.40
N VAL A 288 1.77 13.01 44.47
CA VAL A 288 1.33 13.07 43.05
C VAL A 288 0.04 12.29 42.80
N ASP A 289 -0.56 11.70 43.84
CA ASP A 289 -1.84 11.04 43.71
C ASP A 289 -2.93 12.04 43.30
N LEU A 290 -3.84 11.58 42.44
CA LEU A 290 -4.89 12.42 41.88
C LEU A 290 -5.86 12.80 43.00
N ASP A 291 -5.75 14.04 43.49
CA ASP A 291 -6.47 14.52 44.66
C ASP A 291 -7.98 14.25 44.56
N GLU A 292 -8.63 13.87 45.66
CA GLU A 292 -10.05 13.49 45.69
C GLU A 292 -10.96 14.64 45.20
N GLN A 293 -10.49 15.89 45.34
CA GLN A 293 -11.12 17.11 44.84
C GLN A 293 -10.98 17.27 43.31
N LEU A 294 -9.85 16.89 42.73
CA LEU A 294 -9.62 16.90 41.27
C LEU A 294 -10.46 15.81 40.59
N GLN A 295 -10.60 14.64 41.21
CA GLN A 295 -11.53 13.60 40.73
C GLN A 295 -12.99 14.07 40.73
N LYS A 296 -13.44 14.81 41.75
CA LYS A 296 -14.81 15.37 41.79
C LYS A 296 -15.03 16.44 40.71
N LEU A 297 -14.02 17.28 40.44
CA LEU A 297 -14.08 18.31 39.39
C LEU A 297 -14.03 17.75 37.96
N LEU A 298 -13.31 16.64 37.74
CA LEU A 298 -13.26 15.96 36.44
C LEU A 298 -14.50 15.08 36.19
N LYS A 299 -15.12 14.51 37.23
CA LYS A 299 -16.36 13.72 37.12
C LYS A 299 -17.64 14.55 36.97
N GLY A 300 -17.61 15.86 37.24
CA GLY A 300 -18.76 16.76 37.15
C GLY A 300 -19.19 17.17 35.74
N SER A 301 -19.03 16.32 34.72
CA SER A 301 -19.50 16.56 33.33
C SER A 301 -20.46 15.45 32.84
N GLY A 302 -21.12 14.76 33.76
CA GLY A 302 -22.13 13.75 33.47
C GLY A 302 -23.42 14.00 34.23
N GLU A 303 -24.09 15.11 33.93
CA GLU A 303 -25.55 15.31 34.02
C GLU A 303 -25.96 16.44 33.08
#